data_AF-A0A969IM89-F1
#
_entry.id   AF-A0A969IM89-F1
#
_cell.length_a   1.000
_cell.length_b   1.000
_cell.length_c   1.000
_cell.angle_alpha   90.00
_cell.angle_beta   90.00
_cell.angle_gamma   90.00
#
_symmetry.space_group_name_H-M   'P 1'
#
loop_
_entity.id
_entity.type
_entity.pdbx_description
1 polymer ?
#
loop_
_entity_poly.entity_id
_entity_poly.type
_entity_poly.pdbx_seq_one_letter_code
_entity_poly.pdbx_strand_id
1 'polypeptide(L)' 'MKADDTPRRLDLALVERGLAASRAQARDLVKRGAVSVRARRCTVPR' A
#
# COMPACT_ATOMS: atom_id res chain seq x y z
N MET A 1 23.84 -0.39 -4.61
CA MET A 1 22.72 -0.07 -3.73
C MET A 1 21.76 -1.26 -3.79
N LYS A 2 21.70 -2.10 -2.75
CA LYS A 2 20.74 -3.21 -2.73
C LYS A 2 19.36 -2.60 -2.48
N ALA A 3 18.41 -2.85 -3.38
CA ALA A 3 17.02 -2.55 -3.09
C ALA A 3 16.65 -3.40 -1.87
N ASP A 4 16.22 -2.76 -0.79
CA ASP A 4 15.59 -3.43 0.34
C ASP A 4 14.35 -4.19 -0.17
N ASP A 5 14.55 -5.45 -0.58
CA ASP A 5 13.52 -6.45 -0.89
C ASP A 5 12.79 -6.93 0.38
N THR A 6 12.91 -6.18 1.49
CA THR A 6 12.03 -6.33 2.62
C THR A 6 10.62 -6.04 2.13
N PRO A 7 9.63 -6.95 2.31
CA PRO A 7 8.25 -6.69 1.91
C PRO A 7 7.76 -5.40 2.58
N ARG A 8 7.81 -4.30 1.83
CA ARG A 8 7.33 -3.01 2.30
C ARG A 8 5.82 -3.13 2.40
N ARG A 9 5.30 -2.86 3.59
CA ARG A 9 3.87 -2.90 3.81
C ARG A 9 3.17 -1.98 2.83
N LEU A 10 2.14 -2.50 2.17
CA LEU A 10 1.38 -1.75 1.16
C LEU A 10 0.87 -0.40 1.70
N ASP A 11 0.47 -0.34 2.98
CA ASP A 11 0.01 0.89 3.62
C ASP A 11 1.09 1.99 3.67
N LEU A 12 2.34 1.60 3.89
CA LEU A 12 3.48 2.52 3.92
C LEU A 12 3.83 3.01 2.51
N ALA A 13 3.86 2.09 1.53
CA ALA A 13 4.14 2.44 0.14
C ALA A 13 3.10 3.40 -0.46
N LEU A 14 1.84 3.33 -0.04
CA LEU A 14 0.79 4.26 -0.46
C LEU A 14 1.03 5.68 0.07
N VAL A 15 1.50 5.80 1.31
CA VAL A 15 1.83 7.10 1.92
C VAL A 15 3.08 7.69 1.30
N GLU A 16 4.15 6.89 1.16
CA GLU A 16 5.42 7.34 0.54
C GLU A 16 5.23 7.85 -0.89
N ARG A 17 4.23 7.33 -1.61
CA ARG A 17 3.88 7.74 -2.98
C ARG A 17 2.86 8.88 -3.05
N GLY A 18 2.41 9.41 -1.91
CA GLY A 18 1.39 10.47 -1.87
C GLY A 18 -0.01 10.02 -2.28
N LEU A 19 -0.27 8.71 -2.35
CA LEU A 19 -1.57 8.13 -2.73
C LEU A 19 -2.56 8.08 -1.56
N ALA A 20 -2.05 8.23 -0.33
CA ALA A 20 -2.85 8.37 0.89
C ALA A 20 -2.20 9.40 1.81
N ALA A 21 -3.02 10.23 2.46
CA ALA A 21 -2.54 11.26 3.39
C ALA A 21 -2.02 10.68 4.71
N SER A 22 -2.42 9.45 5.07
CA SER A 22 -1.94 8.77 6.27
C SER A 22 -1.98 7.25 6.13
N ARG A 23 -1.26 6.55 7.02
CA ARG A 23 -1.30 5.08 7.08
C ARG A 23 -2.69 4.52 7.41
N ALA A 24 -3.48 5.26 8.20
CA ALA A 24 -4.86 4.87 8.52
C ALA A 24 -5.74 4.90 7.26
N GLN A 25 -5.67 6.00 6.50
CA GLN A 25 -6.38 6.12 5.23
C GLN A 25 -5.92 5.05 4.23
N ALA A 26 -4.61 4.80 4.13
CA ALA A 26 -4.07 3.75 3.26
C ALA A 26 -4.64 2.36 3.61
N ARG A 27 -4.72 2.01 4.90
CA ARG A 27 -5.33 0.75 5.35
C ARG A 27 -6.81 0.65 4.98
N ASP A 28 -7.55 1.75 5.10
CA ASP A 28 -8.97 1.77 4.73
C ASP A 28 -9.17 1.61 3.22
N LEU A 29 -8.35 2.26 2.40
CA LEU A 29 -8.36 2.09 0.95
C LEU A 29 -8.07 0.64 0.56
N VAL A 30 -7.10 0.01 1.22
CA VAL A 30 -6.80 -1.41 1.00
C VAL A 30 -7.96 -2.29 1.44
N LYS A 31 -8.50 -2.11 2.65
CA LYS A 31 -9.65 -2.89 3.15
C LYS A 31 -10.89 -2.78 2.26
N ARG A 32 -11.14 -1.59 1.70
CA ARG A 32 -12.25 -1.34 0.76
C ARG A 32 -12.00 -1.91 -0.63
N GLY A 33 -10.81 -2.46 -0.90
CA GLY A 33 -10.43 -2.99 -2.21
C GLY A 33 -10.23 -1.89 -3.27
N ALA A 34 -9.99 -0.65 -2.86
CA ALA A 34 -9.75 0.49 -3.74
C ALA A 34 -8.29 0.56 -4.26
N VAL A 35 -7.43 -0.35 -3.79
CA VAL A 35 -6.01 -0.42 -4.16
C VAL A 35 -5.77 -1.64 -5.04
N SER A 36 -5.07 -1.44 -6.16
CA SER A 36 -4.63 -2.52 -7.04
C SER A 36 -3.12 -2.43 -7.29
N VAL A 37 -2.44 -3.57 -7.23
CA VAL A 37 -1.01 -3.71 -7.55
C VAL A 37 -0.88 -4.64 -8.74
N ARG A 38 -0.22 -4.20 -9.82
CA ARG A 38 -0.07 -4.98 -11.07
C ARG A 38 -1.41 -5.54 -11.57
N ALA A 39 -2.44 -4.70 -11.61
CA ALA A 39 -3.81 -5.04 -11.99
C ALA A 39 -4.53 -6.09 -11.10
N ARG A 40 -3.96 -6.46 -9.95
CA ARG A 40 -4.63 -7.31 -8.95
C ARG A 40 -5.10 -6.45 -7.78
N ARG A 41 -6.39 -6.56 -7.44
CA ARG A 41 -6.96 -5.91 -6.25
C ARG A 41 -6.28 -6.45 -4.99
N CYS A 42 -5.88 -5.55 -4.11
CA CYS A 42 -5.28 -5.89 -2.82
C CYS A 42 -6.26 -5.50 -1.70
N THR A 43 -6.62 -6.47 -0.87
CA THR A 43 -7.50 -6.27 0.30
C THR A 43 -6.76 -6.39 1.63
N VAL A 44 -5.46 -6.72 1.58
CA VAL A 44 -4.62 -6.91 2.76
C VAL A 44 -3.51 -5.85 2.77
N PRO A 45 -3.38 -5.02 3.83
CA PRO A 45 -2.41 -3.93 3.90
C PRO A 45 -0.98 -4.41 4.25
N ARG A 46 -0.65 -5.68 3.98
CA ARG A 46 0.59 -6.32 4.44
C ARG A 46 1.80 -5.96 3.58
#